data_AF-A0A540K2Y7-F1
#
_entry.id   AF-A0A540K2Y7-F1
#
_cell.length_a   1.000
_cell.length_b   1.000
_cell.length_c   1.000
_cell.angle_alpha   90.00
_cell.angle_beta   90.00
_cell.angle_gamma   90.00
#
_symmetry.space_group_name_H-M   'P 1'
#
loop_
_entity.id
_entity.type
_entity.pdbx_description
1 polymer ?
#
loop_
_entity_poly.entity_id
_entity_poly.type
_entity_poly.pdbx_seq_one_letter_code
_entity_poly.pdbx_strand_id
1 'polypeptide(L)'
;MTCKSMLYTLQKPPKHFEELVIEHFTRRSQNILMACKEYMDGAPVGCAIDFQKTEDKHSKGSSTGFKIMLSKLLPKLVEAFSSKGIDCNRFMGPEKCTWCKIVI
;
A
#
# COMPACT_ATOMS: atom_id res chain seq x y z
N MET A 1 3.55 -8.71 -8.67
CA MET A 1 3.44 -8.91 -7.20
C MET A 1 2.10 -8.36 -6.74
N THR A 2 1.36 -9.03 -5.85
CA THR A 2 0.08 -8.53 -5.31
C THR A 2 0.27 -7.96 -3.90
N CYS A 3 -0.67 -7.13 -3.41
CA CYS A 3 -0.63 -6.66 -2.01
C CYS A 3 -0.59 -7.82 -1.01
N LYS A 4 -1.31 -8.91 -1.30
CA LYS A 4 -1.32 -10.10 -0.45
C LYS A 4 0.04 -10.80 -0.42
N SER A 5 0.70 -10.94 -1.57
CA SER A 5 2.05 -11.53 -1.61
C SER A 5 3.09 -10.63 -0.93
N MET A 6 2.97 -9.29 -1.08
CA MET A 6 3.83 -8.34 -0.37
C MET A 6 3.74 -8.52 1.15
N LEU A 7 2.52 -8.57 1.68
CA LEU A 7 2.28 -8.82 3.10
C LEU A 7 2.92 -10.12 3.58
N TYR A 8 2.76 -11.20 2.82
CA TYR A 8 3.35 -12.49 3.16
C TYR A 8 4.88 -12.41 3.20
N THR A 9 5.51 -11.81 2.19
CA THR A 9 6.96 -11.64 2.11
C THR A 9 7.50 -10.76 3.24
N LEU A 10 6.79 -9.70 3.63
CA LEU A 10 7.18 -8.86 4.76
C LEU A 10 7.06 -9.60 6.10
N GLN A 11 5.99 -10.37 6.29
CA GLN A 11 5.77 -11.12 7.54
C GLN A 11 6.72 -12.29 7.69
N LYS A 12 7.04 -12.97 6.59
CA LYS A 12 7.90 -14.15 6.55
C LYS A 12 8.87 -14.02 5.37
N PRO A 13 9.93 -13.20 5.52
CA PRO A 13 10.94 -13.08 4.47
C PRO A 13 11.60 -14.44 4.21
N PRO A 14 11.98 -14.74 2.94
CA PRO A 14 12.75 -15.95 2.64
C PRO A 14 14.08 -15.93 3.38
N LYS A 15 14.50 -17.10 3.88
CA LYS A 15 15.79 -17.25 4.57
C LYS A 15 16.93 -16.79 3.67
N HIS A 16 17.85 -16.00 4.23
CA HIS A 16 19.00 -15.42 3.54
C HIS A 16 18.69 -14.29 2.55
N PHE A 17 17.43 -13.84 2.48
CA PHE A 17 16.99 -12.71 1.65
C PHE A 17 16.32 -11.61 2.49
N GLU A 18 16.39 -11.69 3.82
CA GLU A 18 15.74 -10.77 4.74
C GLU A 18 16.12 -9.31 4.43
N GLU A 19 17.42 -9.02 4.34
CA GLU A 19 17.92 -7.67 4.07
C GLU A 19 17.51 -7.16 2.68
N LEU A 20 17.58 -8.02 1.66
CA LEU A 20 17.16 -7.69 0.30
C LEU A 20 15.67 -7.36 0.22
N VAL A 21 14.83 -8.08 0.98
CA VAL A 21 13.41 -7.80 1.10
C VAL A 21 13.19 -6.42 1.75
N ILE A 22 13.90 -6.11 2.82
CA ILE A 22 13.80 -4.80 3.49
C ILE A 22 14.27 -3.67 2.56
N GLU A 23 15.43 -3.80 1.91
CA GLU A 23 15.94 -2.81 0.97
C GLU A 23 14.95 -2.56 -0.18
N HIS A 24 14.43 -3.65 -0.78
CA HIS A 24 13.46 -3.57 -1.87
C HIS A 24 12.21 -2.79 -1.46
N PHE A 25 11.62 -3.16 -0.33
CA PHE A 25 10.39 -2.51 0.13
C PHE A 25 10.64 -1.11 0.68
N THR A 26 11.81 -0.81 1.24
CA THR A 26 12.19 0.55 1.62
C THR A 26 12.19 1.48 0.41
N ARG A 27 12.75 1.04 -0.72
CA ARG A 27 12.78 1.83 -1.96
C ARG A 27 11.42 1.94 -2.67
N ARG A 28 10.53 0.97 -2.46
CA ARG A 28 9.27 0.86 -3.24
C ARG A 28 8.02 1.22 -2.46
N SER A 29 8.06 1.27 -1.13
CA SER A 29 6.89 1.44 -0.25
C SER A 29 6.04 2.65 -0.65
N GLN A 30 6.68 3.81 -0.82
CA GLN A 30 5.97 5.05 -1.17
C GLN A 30 5.20 4.93 -2.48
N ASN A 31 5.82 4.38 -3.53
CA ASN A 31 5.17 4.19 -4.84
C ASN A 31 4.04 3.17 -4.76
N ILE A 32 4.21 2.09 -4.00
CA ILE A 32 3.18 1.06 -3.79
C ILE A 32 1.96 1.67 -3.09
N LEU A 33 2.18 2.40 -2.00
CA LEU A 33 1.11 3.01 -1.21
C LEU A 33 0.40 4.12 -1.99
N MET A 34 1.14 4.92 -2.75
CA MET A 34 0.57 5.92 -3.66
C MET A 34 -0.33 5.29 -4.71
N ALA A 35 0.14 4.24 -5.41
CA ALA A 35 -0.66 3.54 -6.41
C ALA A 35 -1.94 2.95 -5.81
N CYS A 36 -1.87 2.37 -4.60
CA CYS A 36 -3.06 1.87 -3.91
C CYS A 36 -4.07 2.99 -3.63
N LYS A 37 -3.60 4.18 -3.24
CA LYS A 37 -4.46 5.34 -2.99
C LYS A 37 -5.12 5.85 -4.27
N GLU A 38 -4.35 6.06 -5.34
CA GLU A 38 -4.88 6.48 -6.64
C GLU A 38 -5.93 5.49 -7.18
N TYR A 39 -5.67 4.19 -7.05
CA TYR A 39 -6.62 3.15 -7.44
C TYR A 39 -7.89 3.13 -6.57
N MET A 40 -7.78 3.46 -5.28
CA MET A 40 -8.94 3.66 -4.41
C MET A 40 -9.76 4.88 -4.83
N ASP A 41 -9.09 5.97 -5.23
CA ASP A 41 -9.71 7.20 -5.71
C ASP A 41 -10.32 7.06 -7.11
N GLY A 42 -10.02 5.95 -7.80
CA GLY A 42 -10.70 5.53 -9.03
C GLY A 42 -9.85 5.55 -10.27
N ALA A 43 -8.54 5.78 -10.15
CA ALA A 43 -7.62 5.64 -11.26
C ALA A 43 -7.73 4.23 -11.89
N PRO A 44 -7.64 4.10 -13.22
CA PRO A 44 -7.58 2.80 -13.89
C PRO A 44 -6.36 1.99 -13.42
N VAL A 45 -6.55 0.69 -13.22
CA VAL A 45 -5.44 -0.21 -12.86
C VAL A 45 -4.44 -0.26 -14.01
N GLY A 46 -3.15 -0.09 -13.71
CA GLY A 46 -2.09 -0.06 -14.72
C GLY A 46 -1.81 1.31 -15.31
N CYS A 47 -2.50 2.36 -14.86
CA CYS A 47 -2.14 3.73 -15.17
C CYS A 47 -0.80 4.09 -14.48
N ALA A 48 0.15 4.60 -15.25
CA ALA A 48 1.45 5.03 -14.75
C ALA A 48 1.36 6.43 -14.12
N ILE A 49 2.06 6.63 -13.01
CA ILE A 49 2.03 7.87 -12.20
C ILE A 49 2.46 9.11 -13.01
N ASP A 50 3.23 8.92 -14.09
CA ASP A 50 3.76 10.01 -14.93
C ASP A 50 3.01 10.24 -16.25
N PHE A 51 1.98 9.45 -16.56
CA PHE A 51 1.24 9.64 -17.81
C PHE A 51 0.12 10.66 -17.61
N GLN A 52 0.40 11.86 -18.13
CA GLN A 52 -0.54 12.94 -18.39
C GLN A 52 -1.91 12.38 -18.78
N LYS A 53 -2.95 12.85 -18.09
CA LYS A 53 -4.36 12.53 -18.34
C LYS A 53 -4.69 12.79 -19.82
N THR A 54 -4.51 11.82 -20.70
CA THR A 54 -5.21 11.83 -21.98
C THR A 54 -6.65 11.54 -21.64
N GLU A 55 -7.53 12.46 -22.05
CA GLU A 55 -8.97 12.37 -21.87
C GLU A 55 -9.55 11.27 -22.77
N ASP A 56 -9.13 10.02 -22.56
CA ASP A 56 -9.78 8.88 -23.18
C ASP A 56 -11.03 8.60 -22.37
N LYS A 57 -12.15 9.15 -22.85
CA LYS A 57 -13.52 9.09 -22.29
C LYS A 57 -14.11 7.67 -22.17
N HIS A 58 -13.27 6.64 -22.12
CA HIS A 58 -13.67 5.24 -22.07
C HIS A 58 -12.76 4.34 -21.21
N SER A 59 -11.84 4.88 -20.39
CA SER A 59 -11.20 4.06 -19.36
C SER A 59 -12.13 3.96 -18.14
N LYS A 60 -12.92 2.89 -18.05
CA LYS A 60 -13.66 2.59 -16.82
C LYS A 60 -12.65 2.49 -15.68
N GLY A 61 -12.78 3.37 -14.68
CA GLY A 61 -11.95 3.34 -13.47
C GLY A 61 -12.11 2.02 -12.70
N SER A 62 -11.40 1.90 -11.57
CA SER A 62 -11.43 0.66 -10.78
C SER A 62 -12.83 0.33 -10.25
N SER A 63 -13.14 -0.98 -10.15
CA SER A 63 -14.47 -1.43 -9.69
C SER A 63 -14.70 -1.14 -8.21
N THR A 64 -15.95 -0.96 -7.79
CA THR A 64 -16.30 -0.73 -6.38
C THR A 64 -15.79 -1.86 -5.47
N GLY A 65 -15.93 -3.12 -5.90
CA GLY A 65 -15.42 -4.27 -5.15
C GLY A 65 -13.91 -4.23 -4.96
N PHE A 66 -13.18 -3.79 -5.99
CA PHE A 66 -11.73 -3.62 -5.90
C PHE A 66 -11.33 -2.49 -4.95
N LYS A 67 -12.02 -1.35 -4.98
CA LYS A 67 -11.80 -0.24 -4.03
C LYS A 67 -12.01 -0.67 -2.58
N ILE A 68 -13.07 -1.45 -2.32
CA ILE A 68 -13.36 -2.03 -0.99
C ILE A 68 -12.26 -3.02 -0.58
N MET A 69 -11.74 -3.81 -1.51
CA MET A 69 -10.62 -4.70 -1.22
C MET A 69 -9.35 -3.92 -0.84
N LEU A 70 -9.02 -2.86 -1.59
CA LEU A 70 -7.86 -2.02 -1.30
C LEU A 70 -7.99 -1.27 0.02
N SER A 71 -9.18 -0.76 0.38
CA SER A 71 -9.39 -0.08 1.67
C SER A 71 -9.13 -0.99 2.88
N LYS A 72 -9.27 -2.32 2.71
CA LYS A 72 -8.93 -3.32 3.74
C LYS A 72 -7.47 -3.76 3.71
N LEU A 73 -6.80 -3.68 2.55
CA LEU A 73 -5.41 -4.11 2.39
C LEU A 73 -4.40 -3.01 2.68
N LEU A 74 -4.70 -1.78 2.29
CA LEU A 74 -3.79 -0.64 2.43
C LEU A 74 -3.36 -0.43 3.90
N PRO A 75 -4.25 -0.43 4.91
CA PRO A 75 -3.83 -0.25 6.30
C PRO A 75 -2.89 -1.37 6.78
N LYS A 76 -3.15 -2.62 6.39
CA LYS A 76 -2.30 -3.77 6.74
C LYS A 76 -0.92 -3.66 6.12
N LEU A 77 -0.84 -3.08 4.92
CA LEU A 77 0.41 -2.89 4.22
C LEU A 77 1.25 -1.77 4.86
N VAL A 78 0.61 -0.67 5.25
CA VAL A 78 1.25 0.40 6.04
C VAL A 78 1.80 -0.16 7.35
N GLU A 79 0.99 -0.91 8.09
CA GLU A 79 1.42 -1.56 9.34
C GLU A 79 2.60 -2.51 9.13
N ALA A 80 2.53 -3.36 8.10
CA ALA A 80 3.62 -4.28 7.77
C ALA A 80 4.92 -3.54 7.44
N PHE A 81 4.87 -2.44 6.68
CA PHE A 81 6.04 -1.62 6.40
C PHE A 81 6.60 -0.95 7.65
N SER A 82 5.73 -0.31 8.46
CA SER A 82 6.15 0.35 9.70
C SER A 82 6.79 -0.63 10.69
N SER A 83 6.26 -1.86 10.80
CA SER A 83 6.85 -2.92 11.65
C SER A 83 8.25 -3.35 11.21
N LYS A 84 8.64 -3.04 9.97
CA LYS A 84 9.98 -3.27 9.42
C LYS A 84 10.87 -2.03 9.44
N GLY A 85 10.43 -0.94 10.06
CA GLY A 85 11.18 0.32 10.13
C GLY A 85 11.12 1.16 8.85
N ILE A 86 10.20 0.86 7.93
CA ILE A 86 10.03 1.63 6.69
C ILE A 86 9.07 2.79 6.97
N ASP A 87 9.53 4.03 6.80
CA ASP A 87 8.71 5.22 7.02
C ASP A 87 7.56 5.32 6.02
N CYS A 88 6.33 5.25 6.56
CA CYS A 88 5.09 5.37 5.82
C CYS A 88 4.14 6.42 6.42
N ASN A 89 4.66 7.38 7.19
CA ASN A 89 3.86 8.34 7.98
C ASN A 89 2.80 9.09 7.14
N ARG A 90 3.11 9.41 5.88
CA ARG A 90 2.19 10.08 4.94
C ARG A 90 0.91 9.27 4.63
N PHE A 91 0.92 7.96 4.88
CA PHE A 91 -0.16 7.03 4.56
C PHE A 91 -0.84 6.47 5.81
N MET A 92 -0.39 6.84 7.00
CA MET A 92 -1.12 6.56 8.23
C MET A 92 -2.41 7.38 8.19
N GLY A 93 -3.56 6.70 8.09
CA GLY A 93 -4.86 7.36 8.25
C GLY A 93 -5.01 7.94 9.66
N PRO A 94 -6.05 8.75 9.95
CA PRO A 94 -6.30 9.24 11.30
C PRO A 94 -6.39 8.03 12.22
N GLU A 95 -5.36 7.89 13.04
CA GLU A 95 -5.18 6.75 13.92
C GLU A 95 -6.42 6.62 14.80
N LYS A 96 -7.03 5.44 14.81
CA LYS A 96 -7.77 5.03 15.99
C LYS A 96 -6.69 4.59 16.96
N CYS A 97 -6.11 5.55 17.68
CA CYS A 97 -5.10 5.33 18.69
C CYS A 97 -5.64 4.32 19.72
N THR A 98 -5.45 3.03 19.48
CA THR A 98 -5.69 1.97 20.47
C THR A 98 -4.60 1.97 21.54
N TRP A 99 -3.49 2.68 21.32
CA TRP A 99 -2.44 2.92 22.30
C TRP A 99 -2.88 3.81 23.49
N CYS A 100 -3.96 4.59 23.37
CA CYS A 100 -4.47 5.39 24.50
C CYS A 100 -5.46 4.64 25.41
N LYS A 101 -5.70 3.32 25.21
CA LYS A 101 -6.64 2.55 26.05
C LYS A 101 -6.00 1.75 27.19
N ILE A 102 -4.68 1.80 27.34
CA ILE A 102 -3.95 1.02 28.36
C ILE A 102 -3.38 1.91 29.49
N VAL A 103 -3.56 3.23 29.42
CA VAL A 103 -3.16 4.15 30.49
C VAL A 103 -4.31 5.11 30.82
N ILE A 104 -5.40 4.58 31.35
CA ILE A 104 -6.35 5.27 32.24
C ILE A 104 -6.72 4.26 33.33
#